data_AF-A0A819TFZ8-F1
#
_entry.id   AF-A0A819TFZ8-F1
#
_cell.length_a   1.000
_cell.length_b   1.000
_cell.length_c   1.000
_cell.angle_alpha   90.00
_cell.angle_beta   90.00
_cell.angle_gamma   90.00
#
_symmetry.space_group_name_H-M   'P 1'
#
loop_
_entity.id
_entity.type
_entity.pdbx_description
1 polymer ?
#
loop_
_entity_poly.entity_id
_entity_poly.type
_entity_poly.pdbx_seq_one_letter_code
_entity_poly.pdbx_strand_id
1 'polypeptide(L)'
;MVTKLQRSSDPIDQYIKEHSLRLTSEQNEIIEYTNSLPGNISRMLGSFDEAQFFQVIIQLMGCKRCIEVGTFTGYTALTIALALPSDGQLIACD
;
A
#
# COMPACT_ATOMS: atom_id res chain seq x y z
N MET A 1 -23.12 2.56 -3.93
CA MET A 1 -22.41 1.71 -2.97
C MET A 1 -21.76 0.59 -3.76
N VAL A 2 -20.49 0.75 -4.15
CA VAL A 2 -19.77 -0.32 -4.85
C VAL A 2 -19.35 -1.32 -3.78
N THR A 3 -19.90 -2.52 -3.85
CA THR A 3 -19.51 -3.64 -2.99
C THR A 3 -18.02 -3.90 -3.26
N LYS A 4 -17.13 -3.61 -2.28
CA LYS A 4 -15.75 -4.12 -2.33
C LYS A 4 -15.86 -5.64 -2.43
N LEU A 5 -15.46 -6.20 -3.57
CA LEU A 5 -15.22 -7.64 -3.74
C LEU A 5 -13.98 -8.01 -2.91
N GLN A 6 -14.09 -8.00 -1.59
CA GLN A 6 -13.11 -8.63 -0.72
C GLN A 6 -13.77 -9.88 -0.17
N ARG A 7 -13.67 -10.98 -0.92
CA ARG A 7 -13.95 -12.30 -0.37
C ARG A 7 -12.66 -12.77 0.27
N SER A 8 -12.53 -12.54 1.58
CA SER A 8 -11.36 -12.89 2.39
C SER A 8 -10.99 -14.39 2.38
N SER A 9 -11.74 -15.23 1.66
CA SER A 9 -11.54 -16.66 1.51
C SER A 9 -11.56 -17.10 0.03
N ASP A 10 -11.35 -16.19 -0.92
CA ASP A 10 -11.25 -16.55 -2.34
C ASP A 10 -9.87 -17.17 -2.63
N PRO A 11 -9.82 -18.44 -3.10
CA PRO A 11 -8.55 -19.08 -3.46
C PRO A 11 -7.76 -18.31 -4.53
N ILE A 12 -8.45 -17.54 -5.39
CA ILE A 12 -7.80 -16.72 -6.41
C ILE A 12 -7.07 -15.54 -5.78
N ASP A 13 -7.69 -14.86 -4.82
CA ASP A 13 -7.06 -13.74 -4.10
C ASP A 13 -5.81 -14.21 -3.35
N GLN A 14 -5.90 -15.39 -2.69
CA GLN A 14 -4.76 -16.03 -2.04
C GLN A 14 -3.63 -16.31 -3.04
N TYR A 15 -3.97 -16.93 -4.17
CA TYR A 15 -3.01 -17.27 -5.23
C TYR A 15 -2.29 -16.03 -5.77
N ILE A 16 -3.03 -14.96 -6.06
CA ILE A 16 -2.47 -13.68 -6.52
C ILE A 16 -1.48 -13.16 -5.48
N LYS A 17 -1.89 -13.08 -4.21
CA LYS A 17 -1.03 -12.57 -3.14
C LYS A 17 0.27 -13.36 -3.02
N GLU A 18 0.19 -14.69 -3.02
CA GLU A 18 1.36 -15.57 -2.89
C GLU A 18 2.33 -15.47 -4.07
N HIS A 19 1.84 -15.20 -5.28
CA HIS A 19 2.65 -15.23 -6.50
C HIS A 19 3.06 -13.85 -7.02
N SER A 20 2.36 -12.77 -6.65
CA SER A 20 2.61 -11.43 -7.17
C SER A 20 3.07 -10.42 -6.13
N LEU A 21 2.72 -10.56 -4.85
CA LEU A 21 3.10 -9.55 -3.85
C LEU A 21 4.60 -9.58 -3.57
N ARG A 22 5.19 -8.40 -3.57
CA ARG A 22 6.60 -8.15 -3.27
C ARG A 22 6.69 -7.05 -2.21
N LEU A 23 6.74 -7.44 -0.95
CA LEU A 23 6.86 -6.52 0.19
C LEU A 23 8.31 -6.44 0.67
N THR A 24 8.79 -5.23 0.97
CA THR A 24 10.10 -5.02 1.61
C THR A 24 10.04 -5.30 3.11
N SER A 25 11.20 -5.36 3.78
CA SER A 25 11.29 -5.45 5.25
C SER A 25 10.55 -4.31 5.93
N GLU A 26 10.73 -3.08 5.46
CA GLU A 26 10.16 -1.86 6.04
C GLU A 26 8.65 -1.82 5.88
N GLN A 27 8.14 -2.29 4.72
CA GLN A 27 6.71 -2.44 4.51
C GLN A 27 6.10 -3.47 5.46
N ASN A 28 6.76 -4.61 5.67
CA ASN A 28 6.30 -5.61 6.63
C ASN A 28 6.30 -5.07 8.07
N GLU A 29 7.31 -4.32 8.46
CA GLU A 29 7.40 -3.69 9.79
C GLU A 29 6.21 -2.74 10.04
N ILE A 30 5.88 -1.87 9.10
CA ILE A 30 4.72 -0.98 9.23
C ILE A 30 3.40 -1.77 9.25
N ILE A 31 3.28 -2.84 8.46
CA ILE A 31 2.09 -3.71 8.46
C ILE A 31 1.92 -4.37 9.84
N GLU A 32 2.98 -4.95 10.40
CA GLU A 32 2.98 -5.57 11.72
C GLU A 32 2.62 -4.56 12.81
N TYR A 33 3.25 -3.38 12.78
CA TYR A 33 2.93 -2.28 13.69
C TYR A 33 1.46 -1.89 13.58
N THR A 34 0.93 -1.70 12.36
CA THR A 34 -0.45 -1.31 12.12
C THR A 34 -1.44 -2.36 12.66
N ASN A 35 -1.13 -3.64 12.48
CA ASN A 35 -1.95 -4.74 12.98
C ASN A 35 -1.89 -4.90 14.51
N SER A 36 -0.82 -4.40 15.15
CA SER A 36 -0.68 -4.40 16.61
C SER A 36 -1.51 -3.31 17.31
N LEU A 37 -2.01 -2.32 16.56
CA LEU A 37 -2.78 -1.20 17.11
C LEU A 37 -4.12 -1.65 17.71
N PRO A 38 -4.55 -1.04 18.82
CA PRO A 38 -5.73 -1.48 19.55
C PRO A 38 -7.05 -1.17 18.83
N GLY A 39 -8.05 -2.00 19.07
CA GLY A 39 -9.38 -1.86 18.47
C GLY A 39 -9.39 -2.27 17.00
N ASN A 40 -10.35 -1.74 16.25
CA ASN A 40 -10.56 -2.12 14.84
C ASN A 40 -9.90 -1.14 13.86
N ILE A 41 -8.93 -0.32 14.28
CA ILE A 41 -8.36 0.74 13.43
C ILE A 41 -7.44 0.20 12.33
N SER A 42 -6.86 -0.99 12.50
CA SER A 42 -6.06 -1.67 11.47
C SER A 42 -6.84 -1.92 10.16
N ARG A 43 -8.17 -1.89 10.19
CA ARG A 43 -9.03 -1.95 8.99
C ARG A 43 -8.83 -0.78 8.02
N MET A 44 -8.19 0.30 8.46
CA MET A 44 -7.83 1.46 7.64
C MET A 44 -6.60 1.19 6.77
N LEU A 45 -5.85 0.11 7.04
CA LEU A 45 -4.73 -0.30 6.22
C LEU A 45 -5.22 -0.60 4.78
N GLY A 46 -4.54 0.00 3.80
CA GLY A 46 -4.84 -0.18 2.38
C GLY A 46 -4.61 -1.62 1.90
N SER A 47 -5.12 -1.93 0.70
CA SER A 47 -4.84 -3.20 0.04
C SER A 47 -3.37 -3.24 -0.44
N PHE A 48 -2.71 -4.38 -0.21
CA PHE A 48 -1.29 -4.55 -0.59
C PHE A 48 -1.11 -4.61 -2.10
N ASP A 49 -2.04 -5.27 -2.80
CA ASP A 49 -2.08 -5.36 -4.26
C ASP A 49 -2.36 -4.00 -4.91
N GLU A 50 -3.26 -3.20 -4.34
CA GLU A 50 -3.50 -1.81 -4.75
C GLU A 50 -2.26 -0.94 -4.59
N ALA A 51 -1.57 -1.02 -3.45
CA ALA A 51 -0.36 -0.24 -3.20
C ALA A 51 0.78 -0.63 -4.16
N GLN A 52 0.96 -1.93 -4.43
CA GLN A 52 1.95 -2.39 -5.43
C GLN A 52 1.59 -1.92 -6.84
N PHE A 53 0.31 -1.84 -7.18
CA PHE A 53 -0.13 -1.30 -8.47
C PHE A 53 0.20 0.19 -8.61
N PHE A 54 0.15 0.98 -7.53
CA PHE A 54 0.61 2.37 -7.56
C PHE A 54 2.10 2.49 -7.93
N GLN A 55 2.95 1.57 -7.45
CA GLN A 55 4.36 1.58 -7.83
C GLN A 55 4.54 1.45 -9.35
N VAL A 56 3.78 0.53 -9.97
CA VAL A 56 3.78 0.34 -11.42
C VAL A 56 3.35 1.61 -12.14
N ILE A 57 2.28 2.27 -11.70
CA ILE A 57 1.80 3.52 -12.30
C ILE A 57 2.87 4.63 -12.17
N ILE A 58 3.43 4.81 -10.98
CA ILE A 58 4.45 5.83 -10.69
C ILE A 58 5.66 5.66 -11.60
N GLN A 59 6.15 4.43 -11.74
CA GLN A 59 7.29 4.09 -12.59
C GLN A 59 6.98 4.29 -14.08
N LEU A 60 5.83 3.80 -14.56
CA LEU A 60 5.41 3.93 -15.96
C LEU A 60 5.19 5.39 -16.36
N MET A 61 4.67 6.22 -15.45
CA MET A 61 4.45 7.64 -15.70
C MET A 61 5.70 8.49 -15.51
N GLY A 62 6.78 7.95 -14.95
CA GLY A 62 7.97 8.73 -14.60
C GLY A 62 7.69 9.82 -13.57
N CYS A 63 6.81 9.54 -12.61
CA CYS A 63 6.42 10.50 -11.58
C CYS A 63 7.63 10.93 -10.73
N LYS A 64 7.76 12.24 -10.48
CA LYS A 64 8.75 12.81 -9.55
C LYS A 64 8.12 13.46 -8.31
N ARG A 65 6.81 13.71 -8.36
CA ARG A 65 6.08 14.42 -7.31
C ARG A 65 4.73 13.74 -7.11
N CYS A 66 4.50 13.22 -5.92
CA CYS A 66 3.24 12.59 -5.53
C CYS A 66 2.67 13.29 -4.30
N ILE A 67 1.35 13.25 -4.17
CA ILE A 67 0.63 13.63 -2.94
C ILE A 67 -0.24 12.45 -2.53
N GLU A 68 -0.19 12.09 -1.26
CA GLU A 68 -1.12 11.16 -0.63
C GLU A 68 -2.00 11.93 0.35
N VAL A 69 -3.31 11.67 0.31
CA VAL A 69 -4.30 12.24 1.22
C VAL A 69 -4.94 11.10 2.01
N GLY A 70 -4.75 11.11 3.33
CA GLY A 70 -5.04 10.00 4.24
C GLY A 70 -3.88 9.01 4.32
N THR A 71 -2.93 9.25 5.23
CA THR A 71 -1.69 8.45 5.33
C THR A 71 -1.75 7.36 6.39
N PHE A 72 -2.56 7.54 7.43
CA PHE A 72 -2.68 6.66 8.59
C PHE A 72 -1.29 6.28 9.16
N THR A 73 -0.93 5.00 9.14
CA THR A 73 0.37 4.51 9.63
C THR A 73 1.49 4.60 8.59
N GLY A 74 1.20 5.09 7.37
CA GLY A 74 2.21 5.38 6.36
C GLY A 74 2.58 4.23 5.42
N TYR A 75 1.82 3.13 5.40
CA TYR A 75 2.10 2.01 4.49
C TYR A 75 2.05 2.41 3.00
N THR A 76 0.97 3.10 2.60
CA THR A 76 0.80 3.54 1.21
C THR A 76 1.77 4.69 0.88
N ALA A 77 2.01 5.63 1.80
CA ALA A 77 3.07 6.63 1.68
C ALA A 77 4.43 6.00 1.37
N LEU A 78 4.86 5.03 2.20
CA LEU A 78 6.13 4.33 2.02
C LEU A 78 6.18 3.66 0.65
N THR A 79 5.09 3.01 0.25
CA THR A 79 4.99 2.32 -1.03
C THR A 79 5.14 3.27 -2.22
N ILE A 80 4.52 4.45 -2.15
CA ILE A 80 4.67 5.50 -3.16
C ILE A 80 6.11 6.03 -3.19
N ALA A 81 6.69 6.29 -2.02
CA ALA A 81 8.06 6.80 -1.90
C ALA A 81 9.11 5.82 -2.47
N LEU A 82 8.93 4.52 -2.27
CA LEU A 82 9.82 3.48 -2.82
C LEU A 82 9.79 3.40 -4.35
N ALA A 83 8.70 3.82 -4.99
CA ALA A 83 8.57 3.81 -6.44
C ALA A 83 9.10 5.07 -7.13
N LEU A 84 9.28 6.15 -6.37
CA LEU A 84 9.83 7.41 -6.87
C LEU A 84 11.34 7.28 -7.17
N PRO A 85 11.86 8.05 -8.13
CA PRO A 85 13.31 8.17 -8.31
C PRO A 85 13.96 8.81 -7.08
N SER A 86 15.28 8.75 -6.98
CA SER A 86 16.04 9.31 -5.85
C SER A 86 15.88 10.83 -5.67
N ASP A 87 15.53 11.55 -6.74
CA ASP A 87 15.20 12.98 -6.73
C ASP A 87 13.69 13.25 -6.62
N GLY A 88 12.89 12.22 -6.35
CA GLY A 88 11.46 12.31 -6.19
C GLY A 88 11.02 12.79 -4.82
N GLN A 89 9.81 13.34 -4.75
CA GLN A 89 9.21 13.85 -3.52
C GLN A 89 7.78 13.35 -3.35
N LEU A 90 7.46 12.89 -2.15
CA LEU A 90 6.10 12.62 -1.70
C LEU A 90 5.69 13.64 -0.65
N ILE A 91 4.49 14.18 -0.77
CA ILE A 91 3.80 14.91 0.30
C ILE A 91 2.71 14.01 0.86
N ALA A 92 2.81 13.67 2.13
CA ALA A 92 1.80 12.90 2.86
C ALA A 92 0.94 13.86 3.71
N CYS A 93 -0.38 13.77 3.57
CA CYS A 93 -1.34 14.62 4.27
C CYS A 93 -2.32 13.74 5.04
N ASP A 94 -2.39 13.91 6.35
CA ASP A 94 -3.32 13.19 7.23
C ASP A 94 -3.93 14.13 8.28
#